data_AF-A0A1D2RDX5-F1
#
_entry.id   AF-A0A1D2RDX5-F1
#
_cell.length_a   1.000
_cell.length_b   1.000
_cell.length_c   1.000
_cell.angle_alpha   90.00
_cell.angle_beta   90.00
_cell.angle_gamma   90.00
#
_symmetry.space_group_name_H-M   'P 1'
#
loop_
_entity.id
_entity.type
_entity.pdbx_description
1 polymer ?
#
loop_
_entity_poly.entity_id
_entity_poly.type
_entity_poly.pdbx_seq_one_letter_code
_entity_poly.pdbx_strand_id
1 'polypeptide(L)'
;MHESFWEEYSGVIGLFALSAVCIILFSSPEDIFRGVSIIDTGLYHKTPNELLTASYFDFYDQSDLERFPENISGWIGRDFSPTEWQIRVLGAKVLLLRMYSYEDEKIEFVLVHSENRSSFHSPDVCYKANGWESIGSGIEPVEIHEWGSNVSVNKLIVRKGNTRKVVLYWYMWGQGIPRNNKRNYCPRCINREWSRR
;
A
#
# COMPACT_ATOMS: atom_id res chain seq x y z
N MET A 1 18.95 13.72 -50.36
CA MET A 1 17.68 14.26 -49.78
C MET A 1 17.58 13.99 -48.27
N HIS A 2 18.71 13.86 -47.56
CA HIS A 2 18.74 13.53 -46.12
C HIS A 2 19.54 14.54 -45.28
N GLU A 3 20.43 15.34 -45.91
CA GLU A 3 21.23 16.36 -45.22
C GLU A 3 20.46 17.64 -44.89
N SER A 4 19.48 18.04 -45.72
CA SER A 4 18.68 19.25 -45.50
C SER A 4 17.80 19.19 -44.25
N PHE A 5 17.37 17.99 -43.85
CA PHE A 5 16.57 17.80 -42.64
C PHE A 5 17.39 18.06 -41.38
N TRP A 6 18.64 17.60 -41.32
CA TRP A 6 19.47 17.78 -40.13
C TRP A 6 19.93 19.22 -39.96
N GLU A 7 20.21 19.94 -41.05
CA GLU A 7 20.54 21.37 -41.00
C GLU A 7 19.38 22.23 -40.49
N GLU A 8 18.15 21.93 -40.92
CA GLU A 8 16.96 22.70 -40.55
C GLU A 8 16.47 22.40 -39.12
N TYR A 9 16.53 21.14 -38.68
CA TYR A 9 15.90 20.71 -37.42
C TYR A 9 16.87 20.44 -36.26
N SER A 10 18.20 20.42 -36.47
CA SER A 10 19.18 20.08 -35.41
C SER A 10 19.12 21.00 -34.19
N GLY A 11 18.95 22.31 -34.38
CA GLY A 11 18.81 23.26 -33.26
C GLY A 11 17.55 23.01 -32.43
N VAL A 12 16.43 22.71 -33.11
CA VAL A 12 15.14 22.41 -32.47
C VAL A 12 15.20 21.08 -31.73
N ILE A 13 15.75 20.04 -32.37
CA ILE A 13 15.96 18.72 -31.75
C ILE A 13 16.90 18.85 -30.54
N GLY A 14 17.97 19.64 -30.66
CA GLY A 14 18.91 19.90 -29.57
C GLY A 14 18.24 20.60 -28.38
N LEU A 15 17.38 21.58 -28.63
CA LEU A 15 16.62 22.25 -27.58
C LEU A 15 15.62 21.31 -26.89
N PHE A 16 14.90 20.48 -27.66
CA PHE A 16 14.01 19.46 -27.10
C PHE A 16 14.79 18.42 -26.28
N ALA A 17 15.91 17.92 -26.79
CA ALA A 17 16.77 16.98 -26.07
C ALA A 17 17.31 17.59 -24.77
N LEU A 18 17.79 18.83 -24.81
CA LEU A 18 18.26 19.55 -23.62
C LEU A 18 17.13 19.75 -22.60
N SER A 19 15.94 20.14 -23.07
CA SER A 19 14.77 20.31 -22.20
C SER A 19 14.37 18.99 -21.52
N ALA A 20 14.38 17.87 -22.25
CA ALA A 20 14.08 16.55 -21.70
C ALA A 20 15.11 16.12 -20.65
N VAL A 21 16.40 16.35 -20.91
CA VAL A 21 17.47 16.08 -19.94
C VAL A 21 17.31 16.95 -18.69
N CYS A 22 17.04 18.25 -18.86
CA CYS A 22 16.78 19.14 -17.73
C CYS A 22 15.55 18.68 -16.92
N ILE A 23 14.45 18.31 -17.58
CA ILE A 23 13.26 17.79 -16.89
C ILE A 23 13.64 16.55 -16.07
N ILE A 24 14.38 15.59 -16.62
CA ILE A 24 14.78 14.37 -15.91
C ILE A 24 15.72 14.69 -14.73
N LEU A 25 16.64 15.63 -14.90
CA LEU A 25 17.62 15.99 -13.85
C LEU A 25 17.02 16.81 -12.71
N PHE A 26 16.05 17.67 -13.01
CA PHE A 26 15.41 18.56 -12.03
C PHE A 26 14.13 17.99 -11.44
N SER A 27 13.52 16.98 -12.06
CA SER A 27 12.39 16.26 -11.46
C SER A 27 12.91 15.21 -10.48
N SER A 28 12.23 15.05 -9.35
CA SER A 28 12.52 13.89 -8.49
C SER A 28 12.02 12.61 -9.18
N PRO A 29 12.67 11.45 -8.96
CA PRO A 29 12.12 10.17 -9.42
C PRO A 29 10.68 9.94 -8.93
N GLU A 30 10.32 10.50 -7.76
CA GLU A 30 8.99 10.42 -7.18
C GLU A 30 7.94 11.18 -8.01
N ASP A 31 8.31 12.33 -8.59
CA ASP A 31 7.43 13.11 -9.46
C ASP A 31 7.20 12.42 -10.82
N ILE A 32 8.23 11.77 -11.37
CA ILE A 32 8.15 11.07 -12.67
C ILE A 32 7.30 9.79 -12.56
N PHE A 33 7.36 9.10 -11.43
CA PHE A 33 6.63 7.85 -11.18
C PHE A 33 5.37 8.04 -10.33
N ARG A 34 4.84 9.27 -10.28
CA ARG A 34 3.61 9.57 -9.55
C ARG A 34 2.45 8.70 -10.06
N GLY A 35 1.75 8.04 -9.14
CA GLY A 35 0.68 7.08 -9.46
C GLY A 35 1.13 5.64 -9.67
N VAL A 36 2.43 5.34 -9.64
CA VAL A 36 2.96 3.97 -9.64
C VAL A 36 3.37 3.57 -8.22
N SER A 37 2.76 2.50 -7.73
CA SER A 37 3.05 1.91 -6.41
C SER A 37 3.48 0.46 -6.56
N ILE A 38 4.30 -0.01 -5.63
CA ILE A 38 4.56 -1.44 -5.47
C ILE A 38 3.69 -1.97 -4.36
N ILE A 39 3.09 -3.14 -4.59
CA ILE A 39 2.47 -3.95 -3.56
C ILE A 39 3.29 -5.20 -3.27
N ASP A 40 3.30 -5.65 -2.02
CA ASP A 40 4.03 -6.84 -1.59
C ASP A 40 3.40 -7.46 -0.32
N THR A 41 3.72 -8.73 -0.08
CA THR A 41 3.37 -9.45 1.15
C THR A 41 4.32 -9.16 2.32
N GLY A 42 5.51 -8.62 2.05
CA GLY A 42 6.51 -8.27 3.05
C GLY A 42 6.57 -6.76 3.38
N LEU A 43 6.55 -6.41 4.68
CA LEU A 43 6.68 -5.01 5.12
C LEU A 43 8.12 -4.47 5.00
N TYR A 44 9.11 -5.29 5.35
CA TYR A 44 10.50 -4.84 5.55
C TYR A 44 11.46 -5.24 4.44
N HIS A 45 11.11 -6.26 3.65
CA HIS A 45 11.97 -6.82 2.62
C HIS A 45 11.13 -7.14 1.38
N LYS A 46 11.80 -7.09 0.23
CA LYS A 46 11.23 -7.55 -1.05
C LYS A 46 10.95 -9.04 -0.99
N THR A 47 9.75 -9.46 -1.36
CA THR A 47 9.41 -10.87 -1.54
C THR A 47 9.26 -11.24 -3.03
N PRO A 48 9.18 -12.54 -3.38
CA PRO A 48 8.85 -12.96 -4.74
C PRO A 48 7.44 -12.55 -5.22
N ASN A 49 6.58 -12.08 -4.31
CA ASN A 49 5.19 -11.69 -4.58
C ASN A 49 5.03 -10.21 -4.96
N GLU A 50 6.13 -9.49 -5.11
CA GLU A 50 6.11 -8.08 -5.47
C GLU A 50 5.43 -7.84 -6.82
N LEU A 51 4.56 -6.84 -6.86
CA LEU A 51 3.92 -6.40 -8.09
C LEU A 51 3.95 -4.87 -8.22
N LEU A 52 4.29 -4.39 -9.42
CA LEU A 52 4.15 -3.00 -9.80
C LEU A 52 2.69 -2.74 -10.22
N THR A 53 2.10 -1.69 -9.68
CA THR A 53 0.69 -1.33 -9.89
C THR A 53 0.56 0.16 -10.17
N ALA A 54 -0.31 0.51 -11.09
CA ALA A 54 -0.70 1.90 -11.32
C ALA A 54 -2.06 2.15 -10.67
N SER A 55 -2.24 3.31 -10.04
CA SER A 55 -3.47 3.70 -9.38
C SER A 55 -3.90 5.09 -9.83
N TYR A 56 -5.21 5.31 -9.93
CA TYR A 56 -5.79 6.64 -10.10
C TYR A 56 -5.75 7.48 -8.81
N PHE A 57 -5.54 6.83 -7.65
CA PHE A 57 -5.46 7.46 -6.35
C PHE A 57 -4.02 7.50 -5.83
N ASP A 58 -3.66 8.65 -5.29
CA ASP A 58 -2.47 8.91 -4.49
C ASP A 58 -2.75 8.53 -3.03
N PHE A 59 -2.41 7.29 -2.67
CA PHE A 59 -2.61 6.75 -1.32
C PHE A 59 -1.74 7.42 -0.23
N TYR A 60 -0.91 8.40 -0.60
CA TYR A 60 -0.07 9.20 0.29
C TYR A 60 -0.70 10.55 0.63
N ASP A 61 -1.79 10.93 -0.04
CA ASP A 61 -2.52 12.19 0.16
C ASP A 61 -3.93 11.94 0.71
N GLN A 62 -4.23 12.48 1.89
CA GLN A 62 -5.54 12.35 2.52
C GLN A 62 -6.67 12.94 1.66
N SER A 63 -6.40 14.04 0.95
CA SER A 63 -7.41 14.73 0.14
C SER A 63 -7.83 13.92 -1.09
N ASP A 64 -6.96 13.04 -1.58
CA ASP A 64 -7.31 12.13 -2.67
C ASP A 64 -8.17 10.97 -2.16
N LEU A 65 -7.94 10.51 -0.93
CA LEU A 65 -8.76 9.49 -0.29
C LEU A 65 -10.17 9.93 0.07
N GLU A 66 -10.41 11.23 0.25
CA GLU A 66 -11.77 11.76 0.40
C GLU A 66 -12.63 11.48 -0.85
N ARG A 67 -12.00 11.32 -2.02
CA ARG A 67 -12.65 10.95 -3.28
C ARG A 67 -12.63 9.44 -3.53
N PHE A 68 -12.12 8.65 -2.60
CA PHE A 68 -12.11 7.19 -2.75
C PHE A 68 -13.56 6.67 -2.85
N PRO A 69 -13.87 5.72 -3.75
CA PRO A 69 -15.25 5.40 -4.10
C PRO A 69 -16.05 4.89 -2.89
N GLU A 70 -17.22 5.49 -2.65
CA GLU A 70 -18.17 4.96 -1.67
C GLU A 70 -19.01 3.82 -2.26
N ASN A 71 -19.05 3.67 -3.58
CA ASN A 71 -19.71 2.55 -4.23
C ASN A 71 -18.72 1.78 -5.09
N ILE A 72 -18.60 0.48 -4.83
CA ILE A 72 -17.76 -0.43 -5.61
C ILE A 72 -18.61 -1.63 -5.99
N SER A 73 -18.98 -1.74 -7.26
CA SER A 73 -19.74 -2.90 -7.78
C SER A 73 -20.98 -3.25 -6.93
N GLY A 74 -21.71 -2.24 -6.45
CA GLY A 74 -22.92 -2.41 -5.62
C GLY A 74 -22.67 -2.41 -4.11
N TRP A 75 -21.43 -2.55 -3.64
CA TRP A 75 -21.07 -2.40 -2.23
C TRP A 75 -21.14 -0.93 -1.82
N ILE A 76 -21.87 -0.64 -0.73
CA ILE A 76 -22.05 0.73 -0.22
C ILE A 76 -21.14 0.93 0.99
N GLY A 77 -20.18 1.83 0.85
CA GLY A 77 -19.19 2.24 1.84
C GLY A 77 -19.70 3.36 2.74
N ARG A 78 -19.48 3.21 4.04
CA ARG A 78 -19.68 4.28 5.03
C ARG A 78 -18.43 4.43 5.89
N ASP A 79 -17.90 5.64 5.94
CA ASP A 79 -16.77 5.96 6.79
C ASP A 79 -17.16 5.91 8.26
N PHE A 80 -16.23 5.47 9.09
CA PHE A 80 -16.37 5.51 10.54
C PHE A 80 -15.11 6.09 11.17
N SER A 81 -15.29 6.83 12.25
CA SER A 81 -14.17 7.48 12.91
C SER A 81 -13.33 6.46 13.68
N PRO A 82 -11.99 6.59 13.65
CA PRO A 82 -11.13 5.83 14.55
C PRO A 82 -11.44 6.22 15.99
N THR A 83 -11.32 5.24 16.89
CA THR A 83 -11.28 5.52 18.33
C THR A 83 -10.03 6.32 18.69
N GLU A 84 -10.05 7.08 19.79
CA GLU A 84 -8.85 7.81 20.25
C GLU A 84 -7.62 6.92 20.44
N TRP A 85 -7.83 5.66 20.85
CA TRP A 85 -6.75 4.68 20.97
C TRP A 85 -6.15 4.34 19.61
N GLN A 86 -6.98 4.13 18.57
CA GLN A 86 -6.50 3.88 17.21
C GLN A 86 -5.73 5.09 16.67
N ILE A 87 -6.21 6.31 16.90
CA ILE A 87 -5.49 7.54 16.50
C ILE A 87 -4.08 7.56 17.14
N ARG A 88 -4.00 7.31 18.45
CA ARG A 88 -2.72 7.32 19.19
C ARG A 88 -1.75 6.22 18.76
N VAL A 89 -2.25 5.01 18.51
CA VAL A 89 -1.41 3.86 18.14
C VAL A 89 -0.95 3.94 16.69
N LEU A 90 -1.83 4.35 15.77
CA LEU A 90 -1.53 4.33 14.35
C LEU A 90 -0.56 5.45 13.95
N GLY A 91 -0.62 6.63 14.59
CA GLY A 91 0.23 7.77 14.24
C GLY A 91 0.22 8.05 12.73
N ALA A 92 -0.95 7.84 12.11
CA ALA A 92 -1.09 7.79 10.67
C ALA A 92 -1.21 9.20 10.11
N LYS A 93 -0.46 9.47 9.03
CA LYS A 93 -0.60 10.68 8.23
C LYS A 93 -1.88 10.62 7.38
N VAL A 94 -2.20 9.41 6.91
CA VAL A 94 -3.35 9.14 6.07
C VAL A 94 -4.08 7.93 6.64
N LEU A 95 -5.40 8.06 6.82
CA LEU A 95 -6.25 7.03 7.40
C LEU A 95 -7.61 7.04 6.73
N LEU A 96 -8.01 5.87 6.22
CA LEU A 96 -9.35 5.60 5.73
C LEU A 96 -9.89 4.34 6.39
N LEU A 97 -10.98 4.50 7.13
CA LEU A 97 -11.72 3.43 7.79
C LEU A 97 -13.14 3.42 7.24
N ARG A 98 -13.48 2.39 6.47
CA ARG A 98 -14.75 2.31 5.75
C ARG A 98 -15.37 0.94 5.91
N MET A 99 -16.66 0.90 6.21
CA MET A 99 -17.45 -0.33 6.18
C MET A 99 -18.21 -0.40 4.86
N TYR A 100 -17.85 -1.35 4.01
CA TYR A 100 -18.65 -1.68 2.83
C TYR A 100 -19.71 -2.71 3.19
N SER A 101 -20.94 -2.51 2.73
CA SER A 101 -22.06 -3.43 2.93
C SER A 101 -22.73 -3.75 1.61
N TYR A 102 -23.07 -5.02 1.42
CA TYR A 102 -23.88 -5.51 0.30
C TYR A 102 -24.79 -6.60 0.83
N GLU A 103 -26.11 -6.39 0.77
CA GLU A 103 -27.10 -7.26 1.41
C GLU A 103 -26.75 -7.47 2.91
N ASP A 104 -26.56 -8.71 3.35
CA ASP A 104 -26.19 -9.06 4.73
C ASP A 104 -24.66 -9.13 4.96
N GLU A 105 -23.86 -8.98 3.89
CA GLU A 105 -22.41 -9.08 3.92
C GLU A 105 -21.74 -7.74 4.25
N LYS A 106 -20.63 -7.80 5.00
CA LYS A 106 -19.88 -6.61 5.45
C LYS A 106 -18.38 -6.80 5.32
N ILE A 107 -17.71 -5.78 4.80
CA ILE A 107 -16.26 -5.71 4.67
C ILE A 107 -15.74 -4.47 5.38
N GLU A 108 -14.85 -4.67 6.34
CA GLU A 108 -14.09 -3.60 6.99
C GLU A 108 -12.86 -3.30 6.14
N PHE A 109 -12.86 -2.15 5.48
CA PHE A 109 -11.75 -1.65 4.68
C PHE A 109 -10.92 -0.66 5.50
N VAL A 110 -9.62 -0.93 5.57
CA VAL A 110 -8.67 -0.15 6.37
C VAL A 110 -7.47 0.17 5.52
N LEU A 111 -7.23 1.46 5.32
CA LEU A 111 -6.01 1.98 4.71
C LEU A 111 -5.31 2.89 5.72
N VAL A 112 -4.05 2.58 5.98
CA VAL A 112 -3.20 3.34 6.91
C VAL A 112 -1.89 3.64 6.22
N HIS A 113 -1.53 4.91 6.18
CA HIS A 113 -0.21 5.36 5.77
C HIS A 113 0.41 6.28 6.84
N SER A 114 1.70 6.07 7.08
CA SER A 114 2.52 6.82 8.05
C SER A 114 3.94 6.92 7.49
N GLU A 115 4.59 8.03 7.78
CA GLU A 115 6.00 8.24 7.44
C GLU A 115 6.92 7.43 8.38
N ASN A 116 6.45 7.09 9.58
CA ASN A 116 7.19 6.31 10.56
C ASN A 116 6.96 4.81 10.38
N ARG A 117 7.89 4.14 9.67
CA ARG A 117 7.82 2.68 9.43
C ARG A 117 7.77 1.84 10.70
N SER A 118 8.37 2.30 11.79
CA SER A 118 8.42 1.56 13.06
C SER A 118 7.04 1.46 13.73
N SER A 119 6.08 2.29 13.33
CA SER A 119 4.70 2.23 13.82
C SER A 119 3.89 1.10 13.14
N PHE A 120 4.38 0.52 12.04
CA PHE A 120 3.67 -0.54 11.33
C PHE A 120 4.02 -1.93 11.87
N HIS A 121 2.99 -2.60 12.40
CA HIS A 121 2.99 -4.03 12.67
C HIS A 121 1.95 -4.74 11.80
N SER A 122 2.06 -6.06 11.65
CA SER A 122 1.02 -6.84 10.96
C SER A 122 -0.32 -6.72 11.71
N PRO A 123 -1.46 -6.89 11.02
CA PRO A 123 -2.78 -6.90 11.65
C PRO A 123 -2.90 -7.93 12.78
N ASP A 124 -2.17 -9.05 12.69
CA ASP A 124 -2.13 -10.09 13.74
C ASP A 124 -1.82 -9.53 15.12
N VAL A 125 -0.89 -8.58 15.22
CA VAL A 125 -0.55 -7.91 16.49
C VAL A 125 -1.73 -7.09 17.01
N CYS A 126 -2.39 -6.33 16.14
CA CYS A 126 -3.56 -5.51 16.50
C CYS A 126 -4.73 -6.39 16.99
N TYR A 127 -5.03 -7.46 16.26
CA TYR A 127 -6.10 -8.38 16.61
C TYR A 127 -5.83 -9.06 17.97
N LYS A 128 -4.60 -9.56 18.18
CA LYS A 128 -4.20 -10.14 19.47
C LYS A 128 -4.32 -9.16 20.62
N ALA A 129 -3.85 -7.92 20.44
CA ALA A 129 -3.98 -6.87 21.46
C ALA A 129 -5.45 -6.57 21.83
N ASN A 130 -6.38 -6.77 20.90
CA ASN A 130 -7.82 -6.61 21.10
C ASN A 130 -8.54 -7.91 21.54
N GLY A 131 -7.78 -8.92 21.98
CA GLY A 131 -8.30 -10.18 22.53
C GLY A 131 -8.84 -11.15 21.48
N TRP A 132 -8.40 -11.03 20.22
CA TRP A 132 -8.65 -12.04 19.20
C TRP A 132 -7.55 -13.10 19.20
N GLU A 133 -7.91 -14.32 18.87
CA GLU A 133 -6.98 -15.43 18.65
C GLU A 133 -6.70 -15.58 17.16
N SER A 134 -5.43 -15.73 16.80
CA SER A 134 -5.01 -16.06 15.43
C SER A 134 -5.01 -17.57 15.26
N ILE A 135 -5.88 -18.06 14.38
CA ILE A 135 -6.12 -19.50 14.17
C ILE A 135 -5.64 -19.99 12.81
N GLY A 136 -5.07 -19.10 11.98
CA GLY A 136 -4.46 -19.46 10.71
C GLY A 136 -3.88 -18.24 9.99
N SER A 137 -2.82 -18.45 9.22
CA SER A 137 -2.22 -17.44 8.36
C SER A 137 -1.59 -18.07 7.12
N GLY A 138 -1.41 -17.28 6.07
CA GLY A 138 -0.81 -17.73 4.82
C GLY A 138 -0.76 -16.62 3.76
N ILE A 139 -0.42 -17.00 2.53
CA ILE A 139 -0.53 -16.15 1.36
C ILE A 139 -1.68 -16.69 0.50
N GLU A 140 -2.56 -15.81 0.06
CA GLU A 140 -3.71 -16.13 -0.78
C GLU A 140 -3.56 -15.41 -2.13
N PRO A 141 -3.67 -16.11 -3.27
CA PRO A 141 -3.76 -15.46 -4.57
C PRO A 141 -5.17 -14.89 -4.76
N VAL A 142 -5.27 -13.60 -5.09
CA VAL A 142 -6.52 -12.93 -5.44
C VAL A 142 -6.49 -12.65 -6.94
N GLU A 143 -7.45 -13.19 -7.67
CA GLU A 143 -7.60 -12.94 -9.11
C GLU A 143 -8.14 -11.53 -9.35
N ILE A 144 -7.40 -10.75 -10.15
CA ILE A 144 -7.85 -9.44 -10.62
C ILE A 144 -8.08 -9.57 -12.13
N HIS A 145 -9.35 -9.74 -12.50
CA HIS A 145 -9.77 -10.02 -13.87
C HIS A 145 -9.27 -8.95 -14.85
N GLU A 146 -9.31 -7.69 -14.45
CA GLU A 146 -8.86 -6.53 -15.23
C GLU A 146 -7.36 -6.57 -15.53
N TRP A 147 -6.57 -7.25 -14.70
CA TRP A 147 -5.11 -7.36 -14.85
C TRP A 147 -4.69 -8.69 -15.49
N GLY A 148 -5.62 -9.62 -15.70
CA GLY A 148 -5.33 -10.97 -16.18
C GLY A 148 -4.28 -11.70 -15.34
N SER A 149 -4.16 -11.35 -14.05
CA SER A 149 -3.11 -11.85 -13.16
C SER A 149 -3.59 -11.92 -11.71
N ASN A 150 -2.91 -12.75 -10.94
CA ASN A 150 -3.17 -12.90 -9.52
C ASN A 150 -2.28 -11.96 -8.71
N VAL A 151 -2.86 -11.37 -7.67
CA VAL A 151 -2.14 -10.64 -6.64
C VAL A 151 -2.02 -11.51 -5.40
N SER A 152 -0.80 -11.80 -4.98
CA SER A 152 -0.54 -12.48 -3.71
C SER A 152 -0.74 -11.52 -2.54
N VAL A 153 -1.68 -11.84 -1.65
CA VAL A 153 -1.94 -11.07 -0.42
C VAL A 153 -1.72 -11.91 0.82
N ASN A 154 -1.41 -11.29 1.95
CA ASN A 154 -1.39 -12.00 3.23
C ASN A 154 -2.83 -12.31 3.66
N LYS A 155 -3.03 -13.53 4.14
CA LYS A 155 -4.28 -13.99 4.74
C LYS A 155 -4.06 -14.27 6.22
N LEU A 156 -4.98 -13.80 7.03
CA LEU A 156 -5.03 -14.05 8.47
C LEU A 156 -6.46 -14.45 8.83
N ILE A 157 -6.58 -15.47 9.67
CA ILE A 157 -7.86 -15.95 10.18
C ILE A 157 -7.86 -15.74 11.68
N VAL A 158 -8.79 -14.92 12.16
CA VAL A 158 -8.91 -14.60 13.59
C VAL A 158 -10.25 -15.03 14.15
N ARG A 159 -10.28 -15.33 15.45
CA ARG A 159 -11.46 -15.76 16.19
C ARG A 159 -11.60 -15.00 17.50
N LYS A 160 -12.85 -14.66 17.87
CA LYS A 160 -13.21 -14.15 19.19
C LYS A 160 -14.59 -14.67 19.58
N GLY A 161 -14.64 -15.56 20.57
CA GLY A 161 -15.85 -16.33 20.88
C GLY A 161 -16.33 -17.13 19.65
N ASN A 162 -17.59 -16.95 19.26
CA ASN A 162 -18.19 -17.59 18.08
C ASN A 162 -17.98 -16.80 16.78
N THR A 163 -17.30 -15.65 16.84
CA THR A 163 -17.04 -14.83 15.65
C THR A 163 -15.72 -15.22 15.02
N ARG A 164 -15.72 -15.42 13.70
CA ARG A 164 -14.52 -15.64 12.89
C ARG A 164 -14.43 -14.53 11.84
N LYS A 165 -13.22 -14.03 11.60
CA LYS A 165 -12.93 -13.10 10.50
C LYS A 165 -11.79 -13.63 9.64
N VAL A 166 -11.90 -13.39 8.33
CA VAL A 166 -10.78 -13.50 7.38
C VAL A 166 -10.31 -12.09 7.09
N VAL A 167 -9.00 -11.89 7.18
CA VAL A 167 -8.34 -10.61 6.98
C VAL A 167 -7.35 -10.78 5.85
N LEU A 168 -7.57 -10.05 4.77
CA LEU A 168 -6.66 -9.98 3.63
C LEU A 168 -5.93 -8.64 3.69
N TYR A 169 -4.62 -8.64 3.56
CA TYR A 169 -3.83 -7.40 3.61
C TYR A 169 -2.51 -7.52 2.84
N TRP A 170 -1.98 -6.39 2.41
CA TRP A 170 -0.69 -6.26 1.74
C TRP A 170 -0.04 -4.93 2.16
N TYR A 171 1.22 -4.77 1.79
CA TYR A 171 1.99 -3.55 2.02
C TYR A 171 2.19 -2.81 0.71
N MET A 172 2.29 -1.48 0.78
CA MET A 172 2.42 -0.63 -0.40
C MET A 172 3.43 0.50 -0.17
N TRP A 173 4.21 0.83 -1.18
CA TRP A 173 5.15 1.97 -1.18
C TRP A 173 5.29 2.58 -2.59
N GLY A 174 5.61 3.87 -2.67
CA GLY A 174 5.92 4.55 -3.92
C GLY A 174 7.24 4.09 -4.54
N GLN A 175 7.40 4.29 -5.86
CA GLN A 175 8.67 4.03 -6.54
C GLN A 175 9.83 4.84 -5.93
N GLY A 176 11.05 4.30 -5.99
CA GLY A 176 12.26 4.99 -5.54
C GLY A 176 12.60 4.85 -4.06
N ILE A 177 11.68 4.32 -3.24
CA ILE A 177 11.93 4.07 -1.82
C ILE A 177 12.90 2.88 -1.63
N PRO A 178 14.10 3.08 -1.05
CA PRO A 178 15.06 2.00 -0.85
C PRO A 178 14.50 0.94 0.10
N ARG A 179 14.56 -0.33 -0.34
CA ARG A 179 14.18 -1.48 0.47
C ARG A 179 15.43 -2.20 0.96
N ASN A 180 15.52 -2.36 2.27
CA ASN A 180 16.65 -3.06 2.86
C ASN A 180 16.57 -4.55 2.47
N ASN A 181 17.51 -5.02 1.65
CA ASN A 181 17.59 -6.43 1.24
C ASN A 181 18.08 -7.36 2.37
N LYS A 182 18.35 -6.83 3.57
CA LYS A 182 18.84 -7.65 4.69
C LYS A 182 17.70 -8.50 5.27
N ARG A 183 17.78 -9.81 5.02
CA ARG A 183 16.98 -10.90 5.65
C ARG A 183 17.02 -10.95 7.19
N ASN A 184 17.60 -9.95 7.87
CA ASN A 184 17.93 -10.01 9.29
C ASN A 184 16.89 -9.32 10.20
N TYR A 185 15.73 -8.93 9.69
CA TYR A 185 14.66 -8.47 10.56
C TYR A 185 13.95 -9.68 11.18
N CYS A 186 14.43 -10.10 12.36
CA CYS A 186 13.89 -11.22 13.11
C CYS A 186 12.68 -10.76 13.94
N PRO A 187 11.45 -11.21 13.64
CA PRO A 187 10.26 -10.85 14.40
C PRO A 187 10.35 -11.29 15.88
N ARG A 188 11.16 -12.32 16.19
CA ARG A 188 11.37 -12.80 17.57
C ARG A 188 12.19 -11.84 18.45
N CYS A 189 12.89 -10.86 17.86
CA CYS A 189 13.67 -9.91 18.65
C CYS A 189 12.80 -8.81 19.29
N ILE A 190 11.69 -8.43 18.66
CA ILE A 190 10.74 -7.44 19.21
C ILE A 190 10.06 -7.98 20.48
N ASN A 191 9.70 -9.26 20.53
CA ASN A 191 9.02 -9.84 21.69
C ASN A 191 9.88 -9.90 22.97
N ARG A 192 11.22 -9.70 22.90
CA ARG A 192 12.10 -9.72 24.09
C ARG A 192 12.19 -8.37 24.80
N GLU A 193 11.89 -7.27 24.13
CA GLU A 193 11.96 -5.93 24.73
C GLU A 193 10.67 -5.56 25.47
N TRP A 194 9.53 -6.12 25.06
CA TRP A 194 8.24 -5.90 25.73
C TRP A 194 8.00 -6.78 26.96
N SER A 195 8.79 -7.85 27.17
CA SER A 195 8.70 -8.72 28.35
C SER A 195 9.59 -8.29 29.52
N ARG A 196 10.22 -7.11 29.42
CA ARG A 196 11.15 -6.55 30.43
C ARG A 196 10.78 -5.14 30.90
N ARG A 197 9.54 -4.70 30.68
CA ARG A 197 8.97 -3.53 31.35
C ARG A 197 7.68 -3.92 32.05
#